data_AF-A0A391NWE6-F1
#
_entry.id   AF-A0A391NWE6-F1
#
_cell.length_a   1.000
_cell.length_b   1.000
_cell.length_c   1.000
_cell.angle_alpha   90.00
_cell.angle_beta   90.00
_cell.angle_gamma   90.00
#
_symmetry.space_group_name_H-M   'P 1'
#
loop_
_entity.id
_entity.type
_entity.pdbx_description
1 polymer ?
#
loop_
_entity_poly.entity_id
_entity_poly.type
_entity_poly.pdbx_seq_one_letter_code
_entity_poly.pdbx_strand_id
1 'polypeptide(L)'
;MNVMGRRLFCTNSDTLTYLYTSVAQSISLSGTVTSDPVVYTDSDSVVVTERTLQSTVEVGSCICIFGTGSRAGYSENTVYMYDVVSSDAVPYEPLPVPEPVYSACMLNPTTMLVVHSTSMSVIELDPGLFERFTDAD
;
A
#
# COMPACT_ATOMS: atom_id res chain seq x y z
N MET A 1 -23.04 8.27 13.10
CA MET A 1 -21.87 8.95 12.51
C MET A 1 -20.78 7.91 12.34
N ASN A 2 -20.57 7.42 11.12
CA ASN A 2 -19.51 6.45 10.82
C ASN A 2 -18.19 7.20 10.66
N VAL A 3 -17.26 6.99 11.58
CA VAL A 3 -15.87 7.39 11.40
C VAL A 3 -15.22 6.27 10.59
N MET A 4 -15.22 6.39 9.26
CA MET A 4 -14.32 5.56 8.44
C MET A 4 -12.89 5.89 8.86
N GLY A 5 -12.15 4.86 9.28
CA GLY A 5 -10.80 4.98 9.83
C GLY A 5 -9.85 5.64 8.84
N ARG A 6 -9.53 6.91 9.09
CA ARG A 6 -8.42 7.60 8.44
C ARG A 6 -7.12 7.09 9.06
N ARG A 7 -6.30 6.40 8.28
CA ARG A 7 -4.96 5.98 8.70
C ARG A 7 -3.95 7.00 8.19
N LEU A 8 -3.20 7.59 9.13
CA LEU A 8 -2.16 8.59 8.91
C LEU A 8 -0.81 7.88 9.07
N PHE A 9 0.14 8.10 8.16
CA PHE A 9 1.51 7.59 8.31
C PHE A 9 2.53 8.70 8.02
N CYS A 10 3.51 8.86 8.91
CA CYS A 10 4.58 9.85 8.82
C CYS A 10 5.79 9.23 8.12
N THR A 11 6.38 9.92 7.14
CA THR A 11 7.73 9.58 6.67
C THR A 11 8.78 10.28 7.55
N ASN A 12 10.03 9.80 7.50
CA ASN A 12 11.22 10.50 8.02
C ASN A 12 11.59 11.78 7.22
N SER A 13 10.66 12.28 6.42
CA SER A 13 10.73 13.56 5.74
C SER A 13 9.63 14.47 6.30
N ASP A 14 9.75 15.76 6.07
CA ASP A 14 8.80 16.78 6.50
C ASP A 14 7.40 16.66 5.84
N THR A 15 6.95 15.46 5.48
CA THR A 15 5.73 15.18 4.72
C THR A 15 4.97 13.99 5.28
N LEU A 16 3.64 14.06 5.23
CA LEU A 16 2.74 12.96 5.52
C LEU A 16 2.05 12.55 4.24
N THR A 17 2.18 11.28 3.84
CA THR A 17 1.51 10.75 2.65
C THR A 17 0.29 9.93 3.05
N TYR A 18 -0.82 10.21 2.38
CA TYR A 18 -2.11 9.57 2.56
C TYR A 18 -2.62 9.08 1.20
N LEU A 19 -3.08 7.83 1.14
CA LEU A 19 -3.60 7.21 -0.08
C LEU A 19 -5.11 7.05 0.00
N TYR A 20 -5.80 7.45 -1.07
CA TYR A 20 -7.23 7.24 -1.27
C TYR A 20 -7.46 6.70 -2.67
N THR A 21 -7.96 5.46 -2.78
CA THR A 21 -8.33 4.74 -4.02
C THR A 21 -7.41 4.95 -5.23
N SER A 22 -7.43 6.11 -5.88
CA SER A 22 -6.64 6.49 -7.05
C SER A 22 -5.83 7.78 -6.90
N VAL A 23 -5.61 8.28 -5.68
CA VAL A 23 -4.91 9.53 -5.39
C VAL A 23 -4.01 9.36 -4.17
N ALA A 24 -2.76 9.80 -4.30
CA ALA A 24 -1.85 10.02 -3.19
C ALA A 24 -1.86 11.50 -2.84
N GLN A 25 -2.12 11.83 -1.58
CA GLN A 25 -1.99 13.18 -1.06
C GLN A 25 -0.78 13.26 -0.16
N SER A 26 0.06 14.28 -0.36
CA SER A 26 1.18 14.55 0.52
C SER A 26 0.99 15.90 1.20
N ILE A 27 1.20 15.94 2.51
CA ILE A 27 1.04 17.13 3.34
C ILE A 27 2.40 17.45 3.93
N SER A 28 3.01 18.57 3.56
CA SER A 28 4.27 19.01 4.16
C SER A 28 4.07 19.54 5.59
N LEU A 29 5.17 19.68 6.36
CA LEU A 29 5.18 20.31 7.68
C LEU A 29 4.69 21.76 7.63
N SER A 30 4.91 22.45 6.51
CA SER A 30 4.37 23.80 6.25
C SER A 30 2.86 23.80 5.96
N GLY A 31 2.23 22.63 5.90
CA GLY A 31 0.81 22.45 5.60
C GLY A 31 0.47 22.51 4.11
N THR A 32 1.46 22.45 3.22
CA THR A 32 1.23 22.42 1.77
C THR A 32 0.71 21.04 1.39
N VAL A 33 -0.41 21.00 0.69
CA VAL A 33 -1.04 19.74 0.23
C VAL A 33 -0.83 19.59 -1.26
N THR A 34 -0.24 18.47 -1.68
CA THR A 34 -0.20 18.03 -3.08
C THR A 34 -1.10 16.81 -3.26
N SER A 35 -1.49 16.54 -4.50
CA SER A 35 -2.35 15.42 -4.85
C SER A 35 -1.95 14.90 -6.22
N ASP A 36 -1.50 13.65 -6.25
CA ASP A 36 -0.98 12.99 -7.43
C ASP A 36 -1.82 11.74 -7.74
N PRO A 37 -2.18 11.50 -9.02
CA PRO A 37 -2.93 10.32 -9.38
C PRO A 37 -2.07 9.06 -9.19
N VAL A 38 -2.64 8.03 -8.57
CA VAL A 38 -1.97 6.72 -8.45
C VAL A 38 -2.26 5.91 -9.71
N VAL A 39 -1.20 5.46 -10.37
CA VAL A 39 -1.29 4.65 -11.59
C VAL A 39 -1.18 3.17 -11.22
N TYR A 40 -2.29 2.46 -11.21
CA TYR A 40 -2.31 1.01 -10.96
C TYR A 40 -2.00 0.24 -12.24
N THR A 41 -0.93 -0.55 -12.20
CA THR A 41 -0.56 -1.45 -13.29
C THR A 41 -1.18 -2.82 -13.06
N ASP A 42 -2.48 -3.01 -13.34
CA ASP A 42 -3.09 -4.33 -13.13
C ASP A 42 -2.44 -5.39 -14.03
N SER A 43 -2.13 -6.57 -13.49
CA SER A 43 -1.46 -7.66 -14.21
C SER A 43 -2.30 -8.25 -15.35
N ASP A 44 -3.61 -7.99 -15.36
CA ASP A 44 -4.56 -8.53 -16.32
C ASP A 44 -5.33 -7.43 -17.06
N SER A 45 -5.68 -7.68 -18.32
CA SER A 45 -6.49 -6.79 -19.19
C SER A 45 -7.95 -6.61 -18.72
N VAL A 46 -8.29 -7.04 -17.51
CA VAL A 46 -9.62 -6.92 -16.93
C VAL A 46 -9.63 -5.70 -16.02
N VAL A 47 -10.42 -4.70 -16.40
CA VAL A 47 -10.58 -3.45 -15.65
C VAL A 47 -11.09 -3.75 -14.25
N VAL A 48 -10.29 -3.43 -13.23
CA VAL A 48 -10.77 -3.40 -11.84
C VAL A 48 -11.75 -2.24 -11.73
N THR A 49 -13.03 -2.54 -11.52
CA THR A 49 -14.10 -1.52 -11.55
C THR A 49 -14.19 -0.71 -10.27
N GLU A 50 -13.80 -1.32 -9.14
CA GLU A 50 -13.83 -0.70 -7.82
C GLU A 50 -12.62 -1.17 -7.02
N ARG A 51 -11.97 -0.24 -6.31
CA ARG A 51 -10.89 -0.54 -5.35
C ARG A 51 -11.22 0.04 -4.00
N THR A 52 -11.12 -0.80 -2.97
CA THR A 52 -11.20 -0.38 -1.58
C THR A 52 -9.85 -0.58 -0.92
N LEU A 53 -9.25 0.50 -0.44
CA LEU A 53 -8.02 0.45 0.35
C LEU A 53 -8.37 0.09 1.80
N GLN A 54 -7.67 -0.89 2.37
CA GLN A 54 -7.91 -1.38 3.73
C GLN A 54 -6.79 -1.00 4.68
N SER A 55 -5.54 -1.23 4.29
CA SER A 55 -4.36 -0.90 5.09
C SER A 55 -3.19 -0.55 4.19
N THR A 56 -2.27 0.25 4.70
CA THR A 56 -0.98 0.53 4.07
C THR A 56 0.13 0.34 5.09
N VAL A 57 1.33 0.05 4.60
CA VAL A 57 2.53 -0.06 5.43
C VAL A 57 3.74 0.40 4.61
N GLU A 58 4.60 1.18 5.22
CA GLU A 58 5.86 1.60 4.61
C GLU A 58 6.84 0.42 4.59
N VAL A 59 7.44 0.19 3.43
CA VAL A 59 8.38 -0.90 3.17
C VAL A 59 9.53 -0.30 2.37
N GLY A 60 10.55 0.18 3.09
CA GLY A 60 11.67 0.88 2.47
C GLY A 60 11.21 2.22 1.89
N SER A 61 11.49 2.46 0.61
CA SER A 61 11.05 3.65 -0.14
C SER A 61 9.63 3.56 -0.68
N CYS A 62 8.99 2.38 -0.59
CA CYS A 62 7.67 2.14 -1.15
C CYS A 62 6.61 2.03 -0.04
N ILE A 63 5.35 2.15 -0.43
CA ILE A 63 4.20 1.87 0.42
C ILE A 63 3.52 0.60 -0.09
N CYS A 64 3.49 -0.43 0.73
CA CYS A 64 2.69 -1.62 0.47
C CYS A 64 1.22 -1.30 0.79
N ILE A 65 0.34 -1.48 -0.19
CA ILE A 65 -1.09 -1.19 -0.14
C ILE A 65 -1.86 -2.50 -0.13
N PHE A 66 -2.63 -2.74 0.92
CA PHE A 66 -3.60 -3.83 1.01
C PHE A 66 -4.98 -3.30 0.68
N GLY A 67 -5.67 -3.99 -0.22
CA GLY A 67 -7.02 -3.62 -0.61
C GLY A 67 -7.85 -4.80 -1.10
N THR A 68 -9.04 -4.45 -1.57
CA THR A 68 -9.93 -5.36 -2.28
C THR A 68 -10.31 -4.72 -3.61
N GLY A 69 -10.08 -5.43 -4.70
CA GLY A 69 -10.53 -5.06 -6.03
C GLY A 69 -11.79 -5.84 -6.42
N SER A 70 -12.69 -5.21 -7.18
CA SER A 70 -13.80 -5.91 -7.85
C SER A 70 -13.40 -6.26 -9.27
N ARG A 71 -13.38 -7.55 -9.59
CA ARG A 71 -13.06 -8.11 -10.90
C ARG A 71 -14.22 -8.96 -11.39
N ALA A 72 -14.84 -8.55 -12.50
CA ALA A 72 -15.96 -9.27 -13.14
C ALA A 72 -17.10 -9.65 -12.15
N GLY A 73 -17.36 -8.82 -11.14
CA GLY A 73 -18.38 -9.05 -10.12
C GLY A 73 -17.93 -9.87 -8.91
N TYR A 74 -16.67 -10.31 -8.84
CA TYR A 74 -16.07 -10.97 -7.70
C TYR A 74 -15.09 -10.03 -6.98
N SER A 75 -15.14 -10.00 -5.66
CA SER A 75 -14.19 -9.28 -4.83
C SER A 75 -12.94 -10.13 -4.58
N GLU A 76 -11.77 -9.59 -4.87
CA GLU A 76 -10.48 -10.24 -4.65
C GLU A 76 -9.58 -9.35 -3.81
N ASN A 77 -8.85 -9.94 -2.86
CA ASN A 77 -7.86 -9.21 -2.07
C ASN A 77 -6.64 -8.93 -2.93
N THR A 78 -6.16 -7.70 -2.90
CA THR A 78 -5.04 -7.25 -3.72
C THR A 78 -3.98 -6.61 -2.87
N VAL A 79 -2.73 -6.79 -3.28
CA VAL A 79 -1.59 -6.11 -2.69
C VAL A 79 -0.80 -5.41 -3.79
N TYR A 80 -0.47 -4.15 -3.56
CA TYR A 80 0.33 -3.35 -4.48
C TYR A 80 1.53 -2.74 -3.75
N MET A 81 2.65 -2.62 -4.44
CA MET A 81 3.75 -1.75 -4.01
C MET A 81 3.62 -0.42 -4.74
N TYR A 82 3.42 0.64 -3.97
CA TYR A 82 3.33 2.01 -4.46
C TYR A 82 4.67 2.71 -4.30
N ASP A 83 5.23 3.17 -5.42
CA ASP A 83 6.39 4.04 -5.44
C ASP A 83 5.94 5.51 -5.36
N VAL A 84 6.32 6.19 -4.27
CA VAL A 84 5.97 7.60 -4.04
C VAL A 84 6.62 8.54 -5.04
N VAL A 85 7.73 8.14 -5.68
CA VAL A 85 8.48 8.97 -6.62
C VAL A 85 7.84 8.93 -8.00
N SER A 86 7.53 7.74 -8.51
CA SER A 86 6.90 7.58 -9.83
C SER A 86 5.38 7.68 -9.81
N SER A 87 4.76 7.55 -8.63
CA SER A 87 3.30 7.40 -8.43
C SER A 87 2.70 6.13 -9.04
N ASP A 88 3.53 5.13 -9.31
CA ASP A 88 3.08 3.83 -9.82
C ASP A 88 2.76 2.87 -8.67
N ALA A 89 1.65 2.15 -8.80
CA ALA A 89 1.26 1.05 -7.94
C ALA A 89 1.29 -0.26 -8.74
N VAL A 90 2.21 -1.16 -8.40
CA VAL A 90 2.41 -2.43 -9.11
C VAL A 90 1.93 -3.60 -8.24
N PRO A 91 1.16 -4.55 -8.79
CA PRO A 91 0.74 -5.75 -8.09
C PRO A 91 1.92 -6.48 -7.48
N TYR A 92 1.75 -6.89 -6.24
CA TYR A 92 2.72 -7.70 -5.52
C TYR A 92 2.07 -9.03 -5.18
N GLU A 93 2.11 -9.91 -6.18
CA GLU A 93 1.55 -11.26 -6.14
C GLU A 93 2.22 -12.26 -5.17
N PRO A 94 3.46 -12.08 -4.65
CA PRO A 94 4.05 -13.12 -3.80
C PRO A 94 3.55 -13.12 -2.35
N LEU A 95 2.66 -12.20 -1.94
CA LEU A 95 2.11 -12.23 -0.57
C LEU A 95 0.92 -13.20 -0.50
N PRO A 96 1.05 -14.34 0.24
CA PRO A 96 -0.02 -15.31 0.38
C PRO A 96 -1.07 -14.78 1.36
N VAL A 97 -1.89 -13.83 0.91
CA VAL A 97 -2.89 -13.16 1.73
C VAL A 97 -4.28 -13.50 1.20
N PRO A 98 -4.82 -14.68 1.54
CA PRO A 98 -6.15 -15.08 1.08
C PRO A 98 -7.27 -14.30 1.80
N GLU A 99 -6.99 -13.74 2.98
CA GLU A 99 -7.96 -13.03 3.82
C GLU A 99 -7.78 -11.51 3.77
N PRO A 100 -8.88 -10.73 3.89
CA PRO A 100 -8.81 -9.27 4.01
C PRO A 100 -7.86 -8.82 5.12
N VAL A 101 -7.05 -7.79 4.83
CA VAL A 101 -6.08 -7.24 5.79
C VAL A 101 -6.68 -6.04 6.49
N TYR A 102 -6.87 -6.17 7.80
CA TYR A 102 -7.33 -5.04 8.61
C TYR A 102 -6.19 -4.13 8.98
N SER A 103 -5.01 -4.67 9.26
CA SER A 103 -3.85 -3.87 9.63
C SER A 103 -2.57 -4.59 9.29
N ALA A 104 -1.54 -3.82 9.01
CA ALA A 104 -0.18 -4.33 8.88
C ALA A 104 0.80 -3.36 9.52
N CYS A 105 1.94 -3.86 9.99
CA CYS A 105 3.07 -3.05 10.41
C CYS A 105 4.39 -3.80 10.20
N MET A 106 5.46 -3.05 9.96
CA MET A 106 6.81 -3.61 9.94
C MET A 106 7.26 -3.88 11.38
N LEU A 107 7.75 -5.10 11.63
CA LEU A 107 8.40 -5.47 12.89
C LEU A 107 9.89 -5.15 12.85
N ASN A 108 10.49 -5.29 11.68
CA ASN A 108 11.86 -4.94 11.34
C ASN A 108 11.92 -4.72 9.81
N PRO A 109 13.07 -4.33 9.23
CA PRO A 109 13.14 -4.00 7.81
C PRO A 109 12.63 -5.11 6.88
N THR A 110 12.79 -6.40 7.20
CA THR A 110 12.41 -7.51 6.31
C THR A 110 11.22 -8.32 6.81
N THR A 111 10.59 -7.94 7.92
CA THR A 111 9.51 -8.72 8.53
C THR A 111 8.31 -7.86 8.83
N MET A 112 7.15 -8.30 8.37
CA MET A 112 5.87 -7.62 8.54
C MET A 112 4.91 -8.48 9.35
N LEU A 113 4.19 -7.86 10.30
CA LEU A 113 3.03 -8.45 10.95
C LEU A 113 1.77 -8.01 10.22
N VAL A 114 0.94 -8.96 9.81
CA VAL A 114 -0.33 -8.73 9.13
C VAL A 114 -1.47 -9.28 9.99
N VAL A 115 -2.49 -8.46 10.20
CA VAL A 115 -3.69 -8.78 10.97
C VAL A 115 -4.87 -8.96 10.03
N HIS A 116 -5.42 -10.16 10.02
CA HIS A 116 -6.61 -10.54 9.26
C HIS A 116 -7.86 -10.48 10.15
N SER A 117 -9.02 -10.85 9.61
CA SER A 117 -10.29 -10.89 10.38
C SER A 117 -10.23 -11.89 11.54
N THR A 118 -9.60 -13.05 11.32
CA THR A 118 -9.63 -14.18 12.25
C THR A 118 -8.25 -14.65 12.70
N SER A 119 -7.20 -14.10 12.10
CA SER A 119 -5.84 -14.61 12.25
C SER A 119 -4.81 -13.48 12.19
N MET A 120 -3.57 -13.82 12.52
CA MET A 120 -2.42 -12.95 12.35
C MET A 120 -1.30 -13.76 11.69
N SER A 121 -0.60 -13.13 10.75
CA SER A 121 0.47 -13.73 9.97
C SER A 121 1.74 -12.90 10.10
N VAL A 122 2.88 -13.57 10.21
CA VAL A 122 4.20 -12.93 10.10
C VAL A 122 4.74 -13.26 8.72
N ILE A 123 5.06 -12.23 7.95
CA ILE A 123 5.49 -12.34 6.56
C ILE A 123 6.94 -11.84 6.48
N GLU A 124 7.80 -12.69 5.94
CA GLU A 124 9.14 -12.29 5.52
C GLU A 124 9.08 -11.67 4.12
N LEU A 125 9.61 -10.47 3.99
CA LEU A 125 9.72 -9.74 2.75
C LEU A 125 11.08 -10.05 2.09
N ASP A 126 11.08 -10.17 0.77
CA ASP A 126 12.31 -10.34 0.00
C ASP A 126 13.25 -9.15 0.25
N PRO A 127 14.48 -9.37 0.77
CA PRO A 127 15.46 -8.31 0.97
C PRO A 127 15.76 -7.51 -0.32
N GLY A 128 15.62 -8.13 -1.49
CA GLY A 128 15.79 -7.47 -2.79
C GLY A 128 14.79 -6.32 -3.05
N LEU A 129 13.67 -6.26 -2.31
CA LEU A 129 12.76 -5.11 -2.32
C LEU A 129 13.44 -3.82 -1.84
N PHE A 130 14.43 -3.93 -0.95
CA PHE A 130 15.17 -2.80 -0.40
C PHE A 130 16.42 -2.47 -1.22
N GLU A 131 16.95 -3.44 -1.97
CA GLU A 131 18.17 -3.28 -2.79
C GLU A 131 17.93 -2.59 -4.14
N ARG A 132 16.71 -2.64 -4.69
CA ARG A 132 16.37 -1.98 -5.98
C ARG A 132 16.61 -0.46 -6.01
N PHE A 133 16.92 0.16 -4.89
CA PHE A 133 16.99 1.61 -4.75
C PHE A 133 18.28 2.11 -4.06
N THR A 134 19.29 1.25 -3.86
CA THR A 134 20.60 1.68 -3.35
C THR A 134 21.53 2.26 -4.43
N ASP A 135 21.10 2.30 -5.71
CA ASP A 135 21.90 2.80 -6.84
C ASP A 135 21.54 4.26 -7.24
N ALA A 136 21.09 5.08 -6.29
CA ALA A 136 20.89 6.52 -6.50
C ALA A 136 21.79 7.34 -5.56
N ASP A 137 23.10 7.31 -5.83
CA ASP A 137 24.09 8.29 -5.35
C ASP A 137 24.57 9.19 -6.50
#